data_AF-A0A0L0S0N5-F1
#
_entry.id   AF-A0A0L0S0N5-F1
#
_cell.length_a   1.000
_cell.length_b   1.000
_cell.length_c   1.000
_cell.angle_alpha   90.00
_cell.angle_beta   90.00
_cell.angle_gamma   90.00
#
_symmetry.space_group_name_H-M   'P 1'
#
loop_
_entity.id
_entity.type
_entity.pdbx_description
1 polymer ?
#
loop_
_entity_poly.entity_id
_entity_poly.type
_entity_poly.pdbx_seq_one_letter_code
_entity_poly.pdbx_strand_id
1 'polypeptide(L)'
;MAIIPRMKTEINPYFKAAAHRDFTKSVRKEVTMSVGQITNTVTVIKNVFMKLDKVLDGAQKQSPQHYAYALNQTAKSFARQAETEIGTAVHRAFAFAHVLVLLFWPHPQLKDYVLARLYKKCPYLIPYYPGVPANATPEERKAKLRIKPDEDVNLYLERMAGDAALLAAIAQTEPLIKLDDTVAWGGWRILSRTDGAWCK
;
A
#
# COMPACT_ATOMS: atom_id res chain seq x y z
N MET A 1 3.97 1.98 -13.99
CA MET A 1 3.59 3.08 -13.05
C MET A 1 2.34 3.90 -13.46
N ALA A 2 1.42 3.36 -14.28
CA ALA A 2 0.26 4.12 -14.78
C ALA A 2 -0.96 4.20 -13.83
N ILE A 3 -0.96 3.41 -12.74
CA ILE A 3 -2.11 3.32 -11.82
C ILE A 3 -2.38 4.68 -11.14
N ILE A 4 -1.36 5.31 -10.55
CA ILE A 4 -1.55 6.58 -9.81
C ILE A 4 -2.02 7.73 -10.72
N PRO A 5 -1.45 7.93 -11.93
CA PRO A 5 -1.99 8.88 -12.91
C PRO A 5 -3.45 8.60 -13.27
N ARG A 6 -3.77 7.36 -13.67
CA ARG A 6 -5.14 6.93 -14.02
C ARG A 6 -6.15 7.21 -12.90
N MET A 7 -5.74 6.95 -11.66
CA MET A 7 -6.56 7.25 -10.49
C MET A 7 -6.88 8.74 -10.33
N LYS A 8 -5.93 9.62 -10.66
CA LYS A 8 -6.12 11.06 -10.55
C LYS A 8 -7.02 11.60 -11.64
N THR A 9 -6.95 11.03 -12.84
CA THR A 9 -7.66 11.51 -14.04
C THR A 9 -9.07 10.94 -14.15
N GLU A 10 -9.25 9.65 -13.90
CA GLU A 10 -10.52 8.96 -14.15
C GLU A 10 -11.33 8.74 -12.86
N ILE A 11 -10.70 8.21 -11.82
CA ILE A 11 -11.43 7.68 -10.65
C ILE A 11 -11.75 8.79 -9.64
N ASN A 12 -10.76 9.59 -9.24
CA ASN A 12 -10.98 10.62 -8.22
C ASN A 12 -12.04 11.66 -8.64
N PRO A 13 -12.10 12.15 -9.88
CA PRO A 13 -13.16 13.07 -10.30
C PRO A 13 -14.54 12.43 -10.28
N TYR A 14 -14.66 11.16 -10.68
CA TYR A 14 -15.93 10.42 -10.64
C TYR A 14 -16.49 10.33 -9.20
N PHE A 15 -15.64 10.01 -8.22
CA PHE A 15 -16.06 9.92 -6.81
C PHE A 15 -16.16 11.28 -6.08
N LYS A 16 -15.89 12.41 -6.74
CA LYS A 16 -16.18 13.75 -6.18
C LYS A 16 -17.66 14.11 -6.29
N ALA A 17 -18.41 13.47 -7.18
CA ALA A 17 -19.84 13.71 -7.33
C ALA A 17 -20.61 13.38 -6.05
N ALA A 18 -21.66 14.16 -5.75
CA ALA A 18 -22.45 14.01 -4.53
C ALA A 18 -23.06 12.60 -4.38
N ALA A 19 -23.44 11.96 -5.50
CA ALA A 19 -24.05 10.63 -5.53
C ALA A 19 -23.19 9.53 -4.90
N HIS A 20 -21.85 9.66 -4.92
CA HIS A 20 -20.94 8.63 -4.39
C HIS A 20 -20.31 9.02 -3.05
N ARG A 21 -20.75 10.12 -2.44
CA ARG A 21 -20.15 10.67 -1.22
C ARG A 21 -20.29 9.71 -0.04
N ASP A 22 -21.44 9.05 0.09
CA ASP A 22 -21.71 8.16 1.23
C ASP A 22 -20.91 6.86 1.11
N PHE A 23 -20.82 6.28 -0.08
CA PHE A 23 -19.93 5.15 -0.36
C PHE A 23 -18.48 5.51 -0.03
N THR A 24 -17.99 6.63 -0.54
CA THR A 24 -16.62 7.14 -0.34
C THR A 24 -16.30 7.29 1.15
N LYS A 25 -17.21 7.89 1.92
CA LYS A 25 -17.05 8.05 3.37
C LYS A 25 -17.05 6.70 4.10
N SER A 26 -17.98 5.81 3.74
CA SER A 26 -18.13 4.50 4.37
C SER A 26 -16.87 3.66 4.18
N VAL A 27 -16.44 3.46 2.93
CA VAL A 27 -15.23 2.69 2.60
C VAL A 27 -14.00 3.30 3.26
N ARG A 28 -13.83 4.62 3.18
CA ARG A 28 -12.70 5.28 3.82
C ARG A 28 -12.67 5.04 5.33
N LYS A 29 -13.81 5.16 6.01
CA LYS A 29 -13.92 4.95 7.46
C LYS A 29 -13.60 3.50 7.80
N GLU A 30 -14.28 2.55 7.18
CA GLU A 30 -14.16 1.13 7.49
C GLU A 30 -12.74 0.58 7.25
N VAL A 31 -12.13 0.96 6.12
CA VAL A 31 -10.75 0.59 5.80
C VAL A 31 -9.77 1.21 6.79
N THR A 32 -9.90 2.51 7.10
CA THR A 32 -8.96 3.19 8.02
C THR A 32 -9.05 2.61 9.43
N MET A 33 -10.27 2.34 9.92
CA MET A 33 -10.48 1.73 11.23
C MET A 33 -9.94 0.30 11.28
N SER A 34 -10.23 -0.53 10.26
CA SER A 34 -9.78 -1.92 10.22
C SER A 34 -8.26 -2.02 10.17
N VAL A 35 -7.61 -1.19 9.34
CA VAL A 35 -6.14 -1.15 9.24
C VAL A 35 -5.49 -0.62 10.52
N GLY A 36 -6.12 0.34 11.22
CA GLY A 36 -5.62 0.84 12.51
C GLY A 36 -5.76 -0.14 13.68
N GLN A 37 -6.59 -1.18 13.54
CA GLN A 37 -6.77 -2.22 14.55
C GLN A 37 -5.76 -3.37 14.43
N ILE A 38 -4.81 -3.29 13.49
CA ILE A 38 -3.85 -4.38 13.24
C ILE A 38 -2.86 -4.48 14.40
N THR A 39 -2.93 -5.60 15.11
CA THR A 39 -1.98 -6.01 16.15
C THR A 39 -1.34 -7.35 15.80
N ASN A 40 -0.27 -7.71 16.49
CA ASN A 40 0.45 -8.98 16.26
C ASN A 40 -0.27 -10.18 16.93
N THR A 41 -1.57 -10.31 16.67
CA THR A 41 -2.40 -11.41 17.16
C THR A 41 -3.10 -12.05 15.98
N VAL A 42 -2.94 -13.37 15.81
CA VAL A 42 -3.47 -14.11 14.65
C VAL A 42 -4.99 -13.95 14.48
N THR A 43 -5.75 -13.92 15.58
CA THR A 43 -7.21 -13.71 15.55
C THR A 43 -7.58 -12.32 15.06
N VAL A 44 -6.83 -11.29 15.45
CA VAL A 44 -7.03 -9.91 14.99
C VAL A 44 -6.69 -9.80 13.51
N ILE A 45 -5.57 -10.37 13.07
CA ILE A 45 -5.17 -10.43 11.65
C ILE A 45 -6.29 -11.07 10.80
N LYS A 46 -6.82 -12.23 11.25
CA LYS A 46 -7.95 -12.92 10.60
C LYS A 46 -9.18 -12.01 10.50
N ASN A 47 -9.58 -11.38 11.59
CA ASN A 47 -10.76 -10.54 11.63
C ASN A 47 -10.63 -9.29 10.74
N VAL A 48 -9.45 -8.67 10.72
CA VAL A 48 -9.17 -7.53 9.85
C VAL A 48 -9.18 -7.95 8.38
N PHE A 49 -8.56 -9.09 8.05
CA PHE A 49 -8.61 -9.66 6.71
C PHE A 49 -10.05 -9.86 6.24
N MET A 50 -10.89 -10.55 7.02
CA MET A 50 -12.29 -10.83 6.66
C MET A 50 -13.11 -9.55 6.46
N LYS A 51 -12.90 -8.52 7.29
CA LYS A 51 -13.56 -7.22 7.13
C LYS A 51 -13.14 -6.54 5.84
N LEU A 52 -11.85 -6.47 5.57
CA LEU A 52 -11.32 -5.82 4.36
C LEU A 52 -11.72 -6.57 3.09
N ASP A 53 -11.69 -7.90 3.12
CA ASP A 53 -12.13 -8.75 2.01
C ASP A 53 -13.61 -8.49 1.68
N LYS A 54 -14.49 -8.45 2.70
CA LYS A 54 -15.91 -8.12 2.52
C LYS A 54 -16.13 -6.74 1.90
N VAL A 55 -15.36 -5.72 2.31
CA VAL A 55 -15.44 -4.37 1.73
C VAL A 55 -15.02 -4.38 0.26
N LEU A 56 -13.93 -5.07 -0.07
CA LEU A 56 -13.41 -5.16 -1.43
C LEU A 56 -14.34 -5.96 -2.35
N ASP A 57 -14.84 -7.11 -1.91
CA ASP A 57 -15.83 -7.92 -2.64
C ASP A 57 -17.15 -7.15 -2.87
N GLY A 58 -17.63 -6.44 -1.83
CA GLY A 58 -18.79 -5.57 -1.95
C GLY A 58 -18.61 -4.45 -2.98
N ALA A 59 -17.42 -3.84 -3.02
CA ALA A 59 -17.09 -2.82 -4.02
C ALA A 59 -16.92 -3.40 -5.44
N GLN A 60 -16.40 -4.62 -5.55
CA GLN A 60 -16.24 -5.36 -6.80
C GLN A 60 -17.57 -5.67 -7.47
N LYS A 61 -18.56 -6.08 -6.67
CA LYS A 61 -19.93 -6.37 -7.15
C LYS A 61 -20.69 -5.14 -7.61
N GLN A 62 -20.37 -3.95 -7.10
CA GLN A 62 -21.04 -2.70 -7.48
C GLN A 62 -20.58 -2.19 -8.84
N SER A 63 -19.28 -1.92 -8.99
CA SER A 63 -18.71 -1.55 -10.29
C SER A 63 -17.18 -1.62 -10.28
N PRO A 64 -16.53 -1.74 -11.45
CA PRO A 64 -15.07 -1.69 -11.56
C PRO A 64 -14.45 -0.41 -10.98
N GLN A 65 -15.14 0.74 -11.09
CA GLN A 65 -14.70 2.01 -10.52
C GLN A 65 -14.74 2.01 -8.99
N HIS A 66 -15.80 1.44 -8.39
CA HIS A 66 -15.95 1.31 -6.94
C HIS A 66 -14.85 0.41 -6.36
N TYR A 67 -14.57 -0.70 -7.04
CA TYR A 67 -13.47 -1.59 -6.68
C TYR A 67 -12.10 -0.88 -6.71
N ALA A 68 -11.78 -0.21 -7.82
CA ALA A 68 -10.52 0.50 -7.97
C ALA A 68 -10.37 1.66 -6.95
N TYR A 69 -11.47 2.30 -6.55
CA TYR A 69 -11.48 3.27 -5.45
C TYR A 69 -11.16 2.60 -4.11
N ALA A 70 -11.82 1.47 -3.80
CA ALA A 70 -11.62 0.74 -2.56
C ALA A 70 -10.19 0.19 -2.45
N LEU A 71 -9.65 -0.43 -3.50
CA LEU A 71 -8.26 -0.91 -3.58
C LEU A 71 -7.27 0.21 -3.25
N ASN A 72 -7.47 1.38 -3.84
CA ASN A 72 -6.62 2.53 -3.58
C ASN A 72 -6.76 3.06 -2.16
N GLN A 73 -7.97 3.09 -1.61
CA GLN A 73 -8.17 3.55 -0.26
C GLN A 73 -7.53 2.61 0.74
N THR A 74 -7.58 1.30 0.51
CA THR A 74 -6.84 0.26 1.24
C THR A 74 -5.34 0.49 1.14
N ALA A 75 -4.79 0.58 -0.07
CA ALA A 75 -3.36 0.83 -0.27
C ALA A 75 -2.88 2.13 0.40
N LYS A 76 -3.68 3.20 0.36
CA LYS A 76 -3.36 4.47 1.02
C LYS A 76 -3.34 4.35 2.54
N SER A 77 -4.25 3.57 3.13
CA SER A 77 -4.28 3.34 4.58
C SER A 77 -3.07 2.54 5.05
N PHE A 78 -2.70 1.46 4.35
CA PHE A 78 -1.47 0.70 4.66
C PHE A 78 -0.21 1.55 4.51
N ALA A 79 -0.09 2.28 3.39
CA ALA A 79 1.04 3.18 3.18
C ALA A 79 1.09 4.35 4.18
N ARG A 80 -0.02 4.68 4.86
CA ARG A 80 0.00 5.66 5.97
C ARG A 80 0.53 5.01 7.25
N GLN A 81 0.10 3.78 7.54
CA GLN A 81 0.58 3.07 8.73
C GLN A 81 2.05 2.68 8.67
N ALA A 82 2.57 2.44 7.46
CA ALA A 82 4.00 2.28 7.24
C ALA A 82 4.80 3.47 7.78
N GLU A 83 4.36 4.68 7.46
CA GLU A 83 5.05 5.92 7.87
C GLU A 83 4.92 6.21 9.36
N THR A 84 3.78 5.91 9.99
CA THR A 84 3.49 6.33 11.36
C THR A 84 3.80 5.25 12.40
N GLU A 85 3.27 4.04 12.22
CA GLU A 85 3.37 2.97 13.21
C GLU A 85 4.58 2.06 12.96
N ILE A 86 4.88 1.75 11.69
CA ILE A 86 5.99 0.85 11.37
C ILE A 86 7.34 1.58 11.44
N GLY A 87 7.39 2.85 11.02
CA GLY A 87 8.61 3.66 11.10
C GLY A 87 9.16 3.77 12.52
N THR A 88 8.28 3.86 13.52
CA THR A 88 8.65 3.90 14.95
C THR A 88 8.82 2.50 15.56
N ALA A 89 8.15 1.48 15.00
CA ALA A 89 8.17 0.12 15.51
C ALA A 89 8.23 -0.92 14.36
N VAL A 90 9.44 -1.13 13.83
CA VAL A 90 9.69 -1.97 12.65
C VAL A 90 9.13 -3.39 12.78
N HIS A 91 9.17 -3.97 13.99
CA HIS A 91 8.64 -5.32 14.25
C HIS A 91 7.14 -5.46 13.94
N ARG A 92 6.38 -4.36 13.95
CA ARG A 92 4.94 -4.38 13.61
C ARG A 92 4.71 -4.64 12.12
N ALA A 93 5.70 -4.45 11.26
CA ALA A 93 5.60 -4.65 9.81
C ALA A 93 5.03 -6.02 9.43
N PHE A 94 5.40 -7.08 10.16
CA PHE A 94 4.95 -8.45 9.89
C PHE A 94 3.44 -8.61 10.05
N ALA A 95 2.82 -8.01 11.06
CA ALA A 95 1.37 -8.09 11.26
C ALA A 95 0.60 -7.47 10.08
N PHE A 96 1.09 -6.33 9.57
CA PHE A 96 0.52 -5.69 8.38
C PHE A 96 0.79 -6.50 7.10
N ALA A 97 2.00 -7.06 6.96
CA ALA A 97 2.38 -7.89 5.83
C ALA A 97 1.50 -9.15 5.74
N HIS A 98 1.21 -9.83 6.85
CA HIS A 98 0.30 -10.98 6.86
C HIS A 98 -1.08 -10.63 6.31
N VAL A 99 -1.67 -9.51 6.74
CA VAL A 99 -2.99 -9.07 6.22
C VAL A 99 -2.91 -8.79 4.72
N LEU A 100 -1.87 -8.10 4.25
CA LEU A 100 -1.70 -7.79 2.82
C LEU A 100 -1.52 -9.03 1.96
N VAL A 101 -0.66 -9.96 2.39
CA VAL A 101 -0.40 -11.23 1.72
C VAL A 101 -1.69 -12.05 1.62
N LEU A 102 -2.50 -12.09 2.68
CA LEU A 102 -3.83 -12.73 2.63
C LEU A 102 -4.78 -12.03 1.67
N LEU A 103 -4.80 -10.69 1.61
CA LEU A 103 -5.66 -9.93 0.71
C LEU A 103 -5.23 -10.03 -0.77
N PHE A 104 -3.95 -10.26 -1.05
CA PHE A 104 -3.46 -10.42 -2.43
C PHE A 104 -4.00 -11.68 -3.10
N TRP A 105 -4.50 -12.65 -2.34
CA TRP A 105 -5.10 -13.85 -2.89
C TRP A 105 -6.46 -13.59 -3.57
N PRO A 106 -7.50 -13.13 -2.84
CA PRO A 106 -8.79 -12.80 -3.46
C PRO A 106 -8.70 -11.53 -4.34
N HIS A 107 -7.80 -10.59 -4.02
CA HIS A 107 -7.68 -9.29 -4.69
C HIS A 107 -6.28 -9.05 -5.25
N PRO A 108 -5.84 -9.79 -6.29
CA PRO A 108 -4.46 -9.70 -6.81
C PRO A 108 -4.08 -8.31 -7.31
N GLN A 109 -5.05 -7.52 -7.77
CA GLN A 109 -4.83 -6.14 -8.21
C GLN A 109 -4.33 -5.23 -7.07
N LEU A 110 -4.68 -5.53 -5.79
CA LEU A 110 -4.27 -4.74 -4.64
C LEU A 110 -2.75 -4.60 -4.53
N LYS A 111 -2.01 -5.65 -4.93
CA LYS A 111 -0.55 -5.67 -4.94
C LYS A 111 0.03 -4.46 -5.66
N ASP A 112 -0.46 -4.20 -6.87
CA ASP A 112 0.08 -3.13 -7.71
C ASP A 112 -0.25 -1.75 -7.14
N TYR A 113 -1.41 -1.59 -6.48
CA TYR A 113 -1.76 -0.34 -5.79
C TYR A 113 -0.86 -0.10 -4.57
N VAL A 114 -0.57 -1.13 -3.77
CA VAL A 114 0.32 -1.02 -2.61
C VAL A 114 1.74 -0.68 -3.05
N LEU A 115 2.30 -1.45 -3.99
CA LEU A 115 3.65 -1.22 -4.52
C LEU A 115 3.78 0.16 -5.16
N ALA A 116 2.82 0.58 -5.98
CA ALA A 116 2.83 1.90 -6.59
C ALA A 116 2.85 3.03 -5.54
N ARG A 117 2.20 2.83 -4.38
CA ARG A 117 2.19 3.83 -3.29
C ARG A 117 3.51 3.86 -2.54
N LEU A 118 4.08 2.69 -2.21
CA LEU A 118 5.38 2.59 -1.55
C LEU A 118 6.47 3.20 -2.41
N TYR A 119 6.56 2.83 -3.69
CA TYR A 119 7.54 3.39 -4.63
C TYR A 119 7.40 4.89 -4.86
N LYS A 120 6.16 5.41 -4.83
CA LYS A 120 5.95 6.85 -4.95
C LYS A 120 6.47 7.62 -3.74
N LYS A 121 6.35 7.04 -2.55
CA LYS A 121 6.69 7.67 -1.26
C LYS A 121 8.17 7.53 -0.92
N CYS A 122 8.71 6.32 -1.08
CA CYS A 122 10.08 5.98 -0.77
C CYS A 122 10.85 5.70 -2.08
N PRO A 123 11.65 6.67 -2.56
CA PRO A 123 12.42 6.50 -3.81
C PRO A 123 13.49 5.42 -3.69
N TYR A 124 13.95 5.10 -2.48
CA TYR A 124 15.01 4.12 -2.21
C TYR A 124 14.59 2.67 -2.48
N LEU A 125 13.28 2.39 -2.57
CA LEU A 125 12.77 1.05 -2.87
C LEU A 125 12.92 0.66 -4.34
N ILE A 126 13.13 1.65 -5.21
CA ILE A 126 13.51 1.43 -6.59
C ILE A 126 15.04 1.51 -6.62
N PRO A 127 15.75 0.56 -7.25
CA PRO A 127 17.21 0.62 -7.45
C PRO A 127 17.58 1.66 -8.52
N TYR A 128 16.99 2.85 -8.45
CA TYR A 128 17.22 3.98 -9.32
C TYR A 128 17.24 5.25 -8.48
N TYR A 129 18.44 5.75 -8.23
CA TYR A 129 18.59 7.03 -7.56
C TYR A 129 18.20 8.14 -8.55
N PRO A 130 17.15 8.93 -8.27
CA PRO A 130 16.75 9.98 -9.19
C PRO A 130 17.88 11.01 -9.28
N GLY A 131 18.51 11.10 -10.46
CA GLY A 131 19.56 12.07 -10.75
C GLY A 131 19.13 13.49 -10.36
N VAL A 132 19.87 14.10 -9.45
CA VAL A 132 19.66 15.51 -9.09
C VAL A 132 20.59 16.34 -9.98
N PRO A 133 20.07 17.25 -10.82
CA PRO A 133 20.90 18.14 -11.62
C PRO A 133 21.88 18.89 -10.71
N ALA A 134 23.11 19.12 -11.19
CA ALA A 134 24.12 19.87 -10.44
C ALA A 134 23.61 21.27 -10.03
N ASN A 135 22.79 21.88 -10.88
CA ASN A 135 22.24 23.22 -10.70
C ASN A 135 20.90 23.25 -9.92
N ALA A 136 20.43 22.11 -9.41
CA ALA A 136 19.14 22.06 -8.72
C ALA A 136 19.23 22.76 -7.35
N THR A 137 18.19 23.51 -7.01
CA THR A 137 18.12 24.16 -5.70
C THR A 137 18.06 23.13 -4.57
N PRO A 138 18.46 23.48 -3.34
CA PRO A 138 18.32 22.58 -2.19
C PRO A 138 16.88 22.07 -1.99
N GLU A 139 15.89 22.90 -2.29
CA GLU A 139 14.47 22.57 -2.20
C GLU A 139 14.05 21.56 -3.27
N GLU A 140 14.48 21.74 -4.52
CA GLU A 140 14.24 20.78 -5.60
C GLU A 140 14.86 19.42 -5.29
N ARG A 141 16.06 19.42 -4.70
CA ARG A 141 16.74 18.20 -4.23
C ARG A 141 15.94 17.50 -3.14
N LYS A 142 15.47 18.23 -2.13
CA LYS A 142 14.60 17.70 -1.07
C LYS A 142 13.29 17.14 -1.63
N ALA A 143 12.65 17.85 -2.56
CA ALA A 143 11.41 17.43 -3.19
C ALA A 143 11.56 16.15 -4.03
N LYS A 144 12.70 15.98 -4.72
CA LYS A 144 13.04 14.72 -5.43
C LYS A 144 13.19 13.55 -4.48
N LEU A 145 13.82 13.75 -3.33
CA LEU A 145 13.98 12.74 -2.27
C LEU A 145 12.73 12.54 -1.41
N ARG A 146 11.63 13.24 -1.74
CA ARG A 146 10.36 13.20 -0.99
C ARG A 146 10.51 13.63 0.47
N ILE A 147 11.49 14.50 0.77
CA ILE A 147 11.63 15.16 2.08
C ILE A 147 10.57 16.26 2.14
N LYS A 148 9.79 16.33 3.23
CA LYS A 148 8.82 17.43 3.41
C LYS A 148 9.58 18.69 3.88
N PRO A 149 9.09 19.91 3.56
CA PRO A 149 9.82 21.16 3.85
C PRO A 149 10.27 21.31 5.31
N ASP A 150 9.39 20.95 6.25
CA ASP A 150 9.59 21.11 7.70
C ASP A 150 9.81 19.78 8.45
N GLU A 151 10.21 18.71 7.73
CA GLU A 151 10.43 17.39 8.33
C GLU A 151 11.86 17.24 8.85
N ASP A 152 11.98 16.93 10.14
CA ASP A 152 13.26 16.57 10.77
C ASP A 152 13.88 15.35 10.10
N VAL A 153 15.22 15.30 10.08
CA VAL A 153 15.97 14.21 9.44
C VAL A 153 15.63 12.85 10.06
N ASN A 154 15.45 12.76 11.37
CA ASN A 154 15.10 11.50 12.02
C ASN A 154 13.69 11.05 11.62
N LEU A 155 12.72 11.98 11.63
CA LEU A 155 11.35 11.70 11.19
C LEU A 155 11.29 11.27 9.72
N TYR A 156 12.14 11.86 8.88
CA TYR A 156 12.31 11.43 7.49
C TYR A 156 12.85 9.99 7.39
N LEU A 157 13.90 9.67 8.14
CA LEU A 157 14.51 8.34 8.13
C LEU A 157 13.56 7.27 8.68
N GLU A 158 12.85 7.53 9.78
CA GLU A 158 11.83 6.64 10.33
C GLU A 158 10.73 6.35 9.30
N ARG A 159 10.27 7.38 8.60
CA ARG A 159 9.26 7.22 7.54
C ARG A 159 9.74 6.32 6.41
N MET A 160 10.97 6.55 5.93
CA MET A 160 11.57 5.75 4.86
C MET A 160 11.84 4.31 5.29
N ALA A 161 12.31 4.13 6.52
CA ALA A 161 12.52 2.82 7.13
C ALA A 161 11.20 2.05 7.26
N GLY A 162 10.11 2.70 7.65
CA GLY A 162 8.79 2.09 7.75
C GLY A 162 8.24 1.57 6.41
N ASP A 163 8.36 2.37 5.35
CA ASP A 163 7.98 1.95 3.99
C ASP A 163 8.85 0.77 3.50
N ALA A 164 10.16 0.80 3.77
CA ALA A 164 11.09 -0.27 3.41
C ALA A 164 10.84 -1.55 4.20
N ALA A 165 10.62 -1.43 5.50
CA ALA A 165 10.31 -2.55 6.38
C ALA A 165 9.01 -3.25 5.96
N LEU A 166 7.97 -2.50 5.60
CA LEU A 166 6.73 -3.08 5.10
C LEU A 166 6.95 -3.85 3.80
N LEU A 167 7.71 -3.30 2.84
CA LEU A 167 8.00 -4.01 1.59
C LEU A 167 8.82 -5.28 1.84
N ALA A 168 9.85 -5.21 2.68
CA ALA A 168 10.68 -6.35 3.04
C ALA A 168 9.87 -7.43 3.76
N ALA A 169 8.99 -7.04 4.69
CA ALA A 169 8.08 -7.95 5.36
C ALA A 169 7.14 -8.63 4.37
N ILE A 170 6.49 -7.89 3.46
CA ILE A 170 5.64 -8.47 2.40
C ILE A 170 6.39 -9.50 1.56
N ALA A 171 7.67 -9.25 1.26
CA ALA A 171 8.49 -10.16 0.45
C ALA A 171 8.91 -11.44 1.20
N GLN A 172 8.98 -11.41 2.53
CA GLN A 172 9.45 -12.53 3.36
C GLN A 172 8.32 -13.30 4.03
N THR A 173 7.17 -12.64 4.22
CA THR A 173 6.06 -13.17 5.00
C THR A 173 5.31 -14.25 4.25
N GLU A 174 5.29 -15.45 4.84
CA GLU A 174 4.32 -16.49 4.50
C GLU A 174 2.98 -16.23 5.20
N PRO A 175 1.83 -16.49 4.55
CA PRO A 175 0.54 -16.31 5.19
C PRO A 175 0.39 -17.27 6.39
N LEU A 176 0.11 -16.74 7.59
CA LEU A 176 -0.16 -17.54 8.81
C LEU A 176 -1.37 -18.46 8.65
N ILE A 177 -2.25 -18.14 7.72
CA ILE A 177 -3.41 -18.94 7.36
C ILE A 177 -3.06 -19.56 6.01
N LYS A 178 -2.82 -20.88 6.00
CA LYS A 178 -2.67 -21.61 4.75
C LYS A 178 -3.99 -21.52 3.97
N LEU A 179 -4.00 -20.72 2.92
CA LEU A 179 -4.97 -20.84 1.84
C LEU A 179 -4.49 -22.03 1.01
N ASP A 180 -5.33 -23.06 0.88
CA ASP A 180 -5.17 -24.35 0.18
C ASP A 180 -3.78 -24.66 -0.46
N ASP A 181 -3.20 -25.83 -0.15
CA ASP A 181 -1.81 -26.24 -0.41
C ASP A 181 -1.35 -26.24 -1.89
N THR A 182 -2.22 -25.88 -2.84
CA THR A 182 -1.95 -25.92 -4.29
C THR A 182 -1.12 -24.76 -4.83
N VAL A 183 -0.86 -23.73 -4.03
CA VAL A 183 -0.06 -22.56 -4.46
C VAL A 183 1.11 -22.37 -3.52
N ALA A 184 2.20 -23.08 -3.81
CA ALA A 184 3.50 -22.91 -3.18
C ALA A 184 3.95 -21.43 -3.27
N TRP A 185 3.90 -20.74 -2.14
CA TRP A 185 4.37 -19.38 -1.99
C TRP A 185 5.89 -19.38 -1.85
N GLY A 186 6.57 -18.88 -2.89
CA GLY A 186 7.87 -18.23 -2.70
C GLY A 186 7.62 -16.73 -2.71
N GLY A 187 8.02 -16.00 -1.67
CA GLY A 187 7.81 -14.55 -1.57
C GLY A 187 8.34 -13.75 -2.77
N TRP A 188 9.34 -14.29 -3.47
CA TRP A 188 9.86 -13.78 -4.75
C TRP A 188 8.87 -13.93 -5.92
N ARG A 189 7.98 -14.92 -5.93
CA ARG A 189 7.06 -15.20 -7.04
C ARG A 189 5.97 -14.14 -7.19
N ILE A 190 5.66 -13.44 -6.09
CA ILE A 190 4.72 -12.32 -6.09
C ILE A 190 5.36 -11.04 -6.58
N LEU A 191 6.66 -10.87 -6.35
CA LEU A 191 7.43 -9.79 -6.94
C LEU A 191 7.78 -10.09 -8.41
N SER A 192 8.01 -11.34 -8.79
CA SER A 192 8.50 -11.72 -10.13
C SER A 192 7.41 -11.95 -11.18
N ARG A 193 6.14 -12.16 -10.79
CA ARG A 193 5.00 -12.14 -11.74
C ARG A 193 4.83 -10.78 -12.46
N THR A 194 5.62 -9.81 -12.06
CA THR A 194 5.67 -8.47 -12.60
C THR A 194 6.84 -8.25 -13.56
N ASP A 195 7.83 -9.16 -13.67
CA ASP A 195 9.12 -8.92 -14.34
C ASP A 195 9.08 -8.63 -15.85
N GLY A 196 7.92 -8.70 -16.51
CA GLY A 196 7.75 -8.24 -17.90
C GLY A 196 7.40 -6.75 -18.07
N ALA A 197 7.01 -6.05 -17.00
CA ALA A 197 6.36 -4.73 -17.09
C ALA A 197 7.09 -3.57 -16.37
N TRP A 198 8.23 -3.83 -15.73
CA TRP A 198 8.98 -2.82 -14.96
C TRP A 198 10.27 -2.35 -15.62
N CYS A 199 10.66 -2.98 -16.74
CA CYS A 199 11.90 -2.66 -17.46
C CYS A 199 11.65 -2.12 -18.88
N LYS A 200 10.48 -1.52 -19.13
CA LYS A 200 10.20 -0.74 -20.35
C LYS A 200 9.58 0.60 -20.00
#